data_AF-W1Y129-F1
#
_entry.id   AF-W1Y129-F1
#
_cell.length_a   1.000
_cell.length_b   1.000
_cell.length_c   1.000
_cell.angle_alpha   90.00
_cell.angle_beta   90.00
_cell.angle_gamma   90.00
#
_symmetry.space_group_name_H-M   'P 1'
#
loop_
_entity.id
_entity.type
_entity.pdbx_description
1 polymer ?
#
loop_
_entity_poly.entity_id
_entity_poly.type
_entity_poly.pdbx_seq_one_letter_code
_entity_poly.pdbx_strand_id
1 'polypeptide(L)'
;MAKAWDIEPSIFAGMIEENVGLKIRYIAMQILTAIDIAAPVDTGRFRNNNMVSLQHPDFGISDNVDPNGTIAVQRGIGVISKAANYGIIYIQNNL
;
A
#
# COMPACT_ATOMS: atom_id res chain seq x y z
N MET A 1 44.36 3.71 -9.72
CA MET A 1 43.19 3.96 -10.59
C MET A 1 41.97 4.01 -9.68
N ALA A 2 41.21 5.11 -9.68
CA ALA A 2 40.00 5.18 -8.87
C ALA A 2 39.04 4.07 -9.33
N LYS A 3 38.48 3.30 -8.38
CA LYS A 3 37.53 2.22 -8.69
C LYS A 3 36.35 2.84 -9.44
N ALA A 4 36.21 2.52 -10.72
CA ALA A 4 35.06 2.92 -11.52
C ALA A 4 33.79 2.23 -10.99
N TRP A 5 32.63 2.79 -11.30
CA TRP A 5 31.35 2.19 -10.92
C TRP A 5 31.20 0.79 -11.52
N ASP A 6 30.72 -0.16 -10.72
CA ASP A 6 30.48 -1.54 -11.17
C ASP A 6 29.27 -1.62 -12.14
N ILE A 7 28.36 -0.64 -12.11
CA ILE A 7 27.22 -0.45 -13.03
C ILE A 7 27.20 1.00 -13.49
N GLU A 8 26.91 1.25 -14.78
CA GLU A 8 26.78 2.61 -15.29
C GLU A 8 25.77 3.43 -14.46
N PRO A 9 26.10 4.66 -14.02
CA PRO A 9 25.23 5.43 -13.12
C PRO A 9 23.79 5.63 -13.61
N SER A 10 23.59 5.78 -14.93
CA SER A 10 22.27 5.93 -15.55
C SER A 10 21.41 4.67 -15.40
N ILE A 11 22.01 3.50 -15.63
CA ILE A 11 21.38 2.19 -15.46
C ILE A 11 21.08 1.94 -13.98
N PHE A 12 22.06 2.21 -13.12
CA PHE A 12 21.90 2.06 -11.68
C PHE A 12 20.74 2.92 -11.15
N ALA A 13 20.61 4.16 -11.61
CA ALA A 13 19.51 5.04 -11.21
C ALA A 13 18.14 4.45 -11.57
N GLY A 14 17.97 3.95 -12.79
CA GLY A 14 16.72 3.29 -13.21
C GLY A 14 16.40 2.03 -12.40
N MET A 15 17.43 1.22 -12.10
CA MET A 15 17.27 0.04 -11.24
C MET A 15 16.82 0.40 -9.83
N ILE A 16 17.38 1.46 -9.24
CA ILE A 16 17.00 1.92 -7.91
C ILE A 16 15.57 2.44 -7.91
N GLU A 17 15.17 3.20 -8.92
CA GLU A 17 13.80 3.71 -9.05
C GLU A 17 12.77 2.57 -9.07
N GLU A 18 13.00 1.53 -9.87
CA GLU A 18 12.13 0.36 -9.92
C GLU A 18 12.07 -0.37 -8.56
N ASN A 19 13.24 -0.61 -7.95
CA ASN A 19 13.34 -1.29 -6.66
C ASN A 19 12.64 -0.52 -5.54
N VAL A 20 12.75 0.80 -5.53
CA VAL A 20 12.05 1.65 -4.55
C VAL A 20 10.53 1.51 -4.75
N GLY A 21 10.04 1.57 -5.99
CA GLY A 21 8.62 1.34 -6.27
C GLY A 21 8.11 -0.01 -5.75
N LEU A 22 8.85 -1.08 -6.01
CA LEU A 22 8.52 -2.43 -5.51
C LEU A 22 8.50 -2.47 -3.99
N LYS A 23 9.52 -1.89 -3.33
CA LYS A 23 9.64 -1.92 -1.88
C LYS A 23 8.53 -1.11 -1.19
N ILE A 24 8.16 0.06 -1.73
CA ILE A 24 7.05 0.87 -1.22
C ILE A 24 5.74 0.07 -1.26
N ARG A 25 5.43 -0.56 -2.41
CA ARG A 25 4.22 -1.38 -2.55
C ARG A 25 4.23 -2.56 -1.57
N TYR A 26 5.37 -3.23 -1.41
CA TYR A 26 5.51 -4.33 -0.46
C TYR A 26 5.26 -3.89 0.99
N ILE A 27 5.87 -2.80 1.42
CA ILE A 27 5.69 -2.25 2.77
C ILE A 27 4.23 -1.85 2.99
N ALA A 28 3.60 -1.18 2.02
CA ALA A 28 2.20 -0.78 2.12
C ALA A 28 1.25 -1.97 2.28
N MET A 29 1.48 -3.07 1.54
CA MET A 29 0.69 -4.30 1.70
C MET A 29 0.85 -4.92 3.09
N GLN A 30 2.06 -4.90 3.64
CA GLN A 30 2.31 -5.38 5.01
C GLN A 30 1.61 -4.52 6.05
N ILE A 31 1.68 -3.18 5.91
CA ILE A 31 1.02 -2.24 6.82
C ILE A 31 -0.50 -2.43 6.76
N LEU A 32 -1.09 -2.49 5.56
CA LEU A 32 -2.54 -2.73 5.39
C LEU A 32 -2.97 -4.03 6.08
N THR A 33 -2.24 -5.11 5.84
CA THR A 33 -2.55 -6.42 6.44
C THR A 33 -2.43 -6.38 7.96
N ALA A 34 -1.41 -5.70 8.50
CA ALA A 34 -1.24 -5.54 9.94
C ALA A 34 -2.37 -4.72 10.57
N ILE A 35 -2.81 -3.63 9.91
CA ILE A 35 -3.96 -2.81 10.35
C ILE A 35 -5.24 -3.65 10.38
N ASP A 36 -5.50 -4.43 9.33
CA ASP A 36 -6.71 -5.25 9.25
C ASP A 36 -6.75 -6.37 10.31
N ILE A 37 -5.62 -7.05 10.55
CA ILE A 37 -5.49 -8.06 11.61
C ILE A 37 -5.74 -7.45 12.99
N ALA A 38 -5.18 -6.26 13.24
CA ALA A 38 -5.31 -5.57 14.52
C ALA A 38 -6.67 -4.86 14.71
N ALA A 39 -7.45 -4.71 13.64
CA ALA A 39 -8.71 -3.99 13.67
C ALA A 39 -9.77 -4.73 14.50
N PRO A 40 -10.60 -4.02 15.28
CA PRO A 40 -11.71 -4.59 16.02
C PRO A 40 -12.73 -5.24 15.08
N VAL A 41 -13.29 -6.36 15.52
CA VAL A 41 -14.33 -7.10 14.81
C VAL A 41 -15.55 -7.21 15.70
N ASP A 42 -16.54 -6.38 15.41
CA ASP A 42 -17.91 -6.61 15.85
C ASP A 42 -18.70 -7.20 14.68
N THR A 43 -19.25 -6.34 13.82
CA THR A 43 -19.90 -6.75 12.57
C THR A 43 -18.95 -6.89 11.39
N GLY A 44 -17.70 -6.43 11.52
CA GLY A 44 -16.74 -6.31 10.41
C GLY A 44 -16.83 -5.01 9.61
N ARG A 45 -17.70 -4.08 9.99
CA ARG A 45 -17.79 -2.75 9.33
C ARG A 45 -16.52 -1.92 9.53
N PHE A 46 -15.91 -1.97 10.71
CA PHE A 46 -14.65 -1.26 10.99
C PHE A 46 -13.54 -1.72 10.04
N ARG A 47 -13.35 -3.04 9.88
CA ARG A 47 -12.38 -3.62 8.93
C ARG A 47 -12.64 -3.18 7.50
N ASN A 48 -13.89 -3.23 7.05
CA ASN A 48 -14.21 -2.84 5.68
C ASN A 48 -14.01 -1.34 5.39
N ASN A 49 -13.91 -0.51 6.43
CA ASN A 49 -13.58 0.91 6.32
C ASN A 49 -12.07 1.21 6.36
N ASN A 50 -11.21 0.18 6.35
CA ASN A 50 -9.82 0.32 5.93
C ASN A 50 -9.79 0.62 4.42
N MET A 51 -9.69 1.91 4.08
CA MET A 51 -9.63 2.43 2.72
C MET A 51 -8.18 2.65 2.28
N VAL A 52 -7.91 2.41 1.00
CA VAL A 52 -6.60 2.63 0.40
C VAL A 52 -6.77 3.44 -0.88
N SER A 53 -6.00 4.52 -1.01
CA SER A 53 -6.02 5.41 -2.16
C SER A 53 -4.62 5.89 -2.52
N LEU A 54 -4.48 6.48 -3.71
CA LEU A 54 -3.21 6.98 -4.23
C LEU A 54 -3.29 8.49 -4.38
N GLN A 55 -2.19 9.19 -4.06
CA GLN A 55 -1.98 10.63 -4.24
C GLN A 55 -2.87 11.55 -3.38
N HIS A 56 -4.13 11.19 -3.14
CA HIS A 56 -5.04 11.88 -2.25
C HIS A 56 -5.74 10.89 -1.30
N PRO A 57 -6.14 11.34 -0.10
CA PRO A 57 -6.94 10.52 0.80
C PRO A 57 -8.32 10.17 0.22
N ASP A 58 -8.88 9.08 0.71
CA ASP A 58 -10.27 8.69 0.48
C ASP A 58 -11.06 8.88 1.77
N PHE A 59 -12.13 9.66 1.71
CA PHE A 59 -13.02 9.96 2.84
C PHE A 59 -14.37 9.22 2.74
N GLY A 60 -14.49 8.29 1.80
CA GLY A 60 -15.65 7.43 1.66
C GLY A 60 -15.81 6.52 2.89
N ILE A 61 -17.08 6.28 3.24
CA ILE A 61 -17.47 5.36 4.31
C ILE A 61 -18.33 4.27 3.67
N SER A 62 -18.14 3.02 4.08
CA SER A 62 -18.94 1.89 3.63
C SER A 62 -19.79 1.33 4.77
N ASP A 63 -21.04 1.02 4.47
CA ASP A 63 -21.93 0.26 5.36
C ASP A 63 -21.82 -1.26 5.16
N ASN A 64 -21.06 -1.69 4.16
CA ASN A 64 -20.80 -3.11 3.93
C ASN A 64 -19.91 -3.67 5.05
N VAL A 65 -20.13 -4.92 5.39
CA VAL A 65 -19.36 -5.64 6.41
C VAL A 65 -18.30 -6.53 5.80
N ASP A 66 -17.16 -6.64 6.48
CA ASP A 66 -16.11 -7.60 6.14
C ASP A 66 -15.51 -8.21 7.42
N PRO A 67 -16.20 -9.18 8.06
CA PRO A 67 -15.71 -9.77 9.30
C PRO A 67 -14.33 -10.43 9.15
N ASN A 68 -14.04 -10.96 7.97
CA ASN A 68 -12.78 -11.65 7.68
C ASN A 68 -11.66 -10.71 7.22
N GLY A 69 -11.98 -9.47 6.84
CA GLY A 69 -11.00 -8.49 6.32
C GLY A 69 -10.53 -8.75 4.88
N THR A 70 -10.94 -9.86 4.27
CA THR A 70 -10.50 -10.29 2.95
C THR A 70 -10.86 -9.28 1.86
N ILE A 71 -12.04 -8.68 1.92
CA ILE A 71 -12.53 -7.72 0.91
C ILE A 71 -11.70 -6.44 1.00
N ALA A 72 -11.54 -5.90 2.22
CA ALA A 72 -10.79 -4.68 2.47
C ALA A 72 -9.31 -4.83 2.02
N VAL A 73 -8.68 -5.93 2.42
CA VAL A 73 -7.28 -6.22 2.09
C VAL A 73 -7.10 -6.44 0.58
N GLN A 74 -7.94 -7.25 -0.07
CA GLN A 74 -7.82 -7.48 -1.52
C GLN A 74 -8.06 -6.20 -2.33
N ARG A 75 -9.06 -5.39 -1.95
CA ARG A 75 -9.31 -4.08 -2.54
C ARG A 75 -8.08 -3.20 -2.40
N GLY A 76 -7.52 -3.09 -1.19
CA GLY A 76 -6.34 -2.26 -0.94
C GLY A 76 -5.10 -2.72 -1.70
N ILE A 77 -4.81 -4.03 -1.76
CA ILE A 77 -3.74 -4.59 -2.59
C ILE A 77 -3.94 -4.24 -4.08
N GLY A 78 -5.18 -4.31 -4.56
CA GLY A 78 -5.54 -3.92 -5.92
C GLY A 78 -5.25 -2.45 -6.24
N VAL A 79 -5.33 -1.56 -5.25
CA VAL A 79 -4.96 -0.15 -5.37
C VAL A 79 -3.44 0.02 -5.27
N ILE A 80 -2.79 -0.60 -4.28
CA ILE A 80 -1.34 -0.52 -4.05
C ILE A 80 -0.55 -0.99 -5.27
N SER A 81 -1.01 -2.03 -5.96
CA SER A 81 -0.33 -2.55 -7.16
C SER A 81 -0.20 -1.52 -8.29
N LYS A 82 -1.07 -0.50 -8.31
CA LYS A 82 -1.08 0.59 -9.30
C LYS A 82 -0.27 1.81 -8.87
N ALA A 83 0.30 1.80 -7.66
CA ALA A 83 1.08 2.93 -7.16
C ALA A 83 2.31 3.18 -8.04
N ALA A 84 2.49 4.44 -8.46
CA ALA A 84 3.69 4.88 -9.17
C ALA A 84 4.94 4.75 -8.28
N ASN A 85 6.11 4.71 -8.91
CA ASN A 85 7.38 4.84 -8.18
C ASN A 85 7.37 6.19 -7.44
N TYR A 86 7.77 6.18 -6.17
CA TYR A 86 7.69 7.33 -5.26
C TYR A 86 6.27 7.90 -5.02
N GLY A 87 5.22 7.17 -5.40
CA GLY A 87 3.85 7.60 -5.19
C GLY A 87 3.43 7.56 -3.71
N ILE A 88 2.54 8.47 -3.32
CA ILE A 88 1.95 8.49 -1.98
C ILE A 88 0.79 7.49 -1.94
N ILE A 89 0.82 6.59 -0.97
CA ILE A 89 -0.24 5.63 -0.67
C ILE A 89 -0.86 6.03 0.66
N TYR A 90 -2.17 6.28 0.66
CA TYR A 90 -2.94 6.53 1.86
C TYR A 90 -3.58 5.21 2.31
N ILE A 91 -3.44 4.89 3.60
CA ILE A 91 -4.17 3.81 4.26
C ILE A 91 -4.89 4.46 5.43
N GLN A 92 -6.22 4.43 5.42
CA GLN A 92 -7.07 5.16 6.34
C GLN A 92 -8.14 4.25 6.89
N ASN A 93 -8.50 4.42 8.15
CA ASN A 93 -9.79 3.96 8.64
C ASN A 93 -10.70 5.18 8.79
N ASN A 94 -11.90 5.12 8.20
CA ASN A 94 -12.83 6.25 8.17
C ASN A 94 -13.99 6.10 9.18
N LEU A 95 -13.80 5.29 10.23
CA LEU A 95 -14.74 5.10 11.35
C LEU A 95 -14.12 5.34 12.72
#